data_AF-A0A1U7UW59-F1
#
_entry.id   AF-A0A1U7UW59-F1
#
_cell.length_a   1.000
_cell.length_b   1.000
_cell.length_c   1.000
_cell.angle_alpha   90.00
_cell.angle_beta   90.00
_cell.angle_gamma   90.00
#
_symmetry.space_group_name_H-M   'P 1'
#
loop_
_entity.id
_entity.type
_entity.pdbx_description
1 polymer ?
#
loop_
_entity_poly.entity_id
_entity_poly.type
_entity_poly.pdbx_seq_one_letter_code
_entity_poly.pdbx_strand_id
1 'polypeptide(L)'
;MESLQDPDLNVRRATLVFFNSAVHNKPSLVRDLLDDILPLLYQETKIRRDLIREVEMGPFRHTVDDGLDVRKAAFECMYSLLESCLGQLDICEFLNHVEDGLKDHYDIRMLTFIMLARLATLCPVPVLQRVDRLVEPLRATCTAKVKAGSVKQEFEKQDELKRSAMRAVAALLTIPEVGKSPIMADFSSQIRSNPDLATLFESIQKDSASALSTDSMELS
;
A
#
# COMPACT_ATOMS: atom_id res chain seq x y z
N MET A 1 -6.32 -22.37 10.61
CA MET A 1 -5.55 -21.12 10.69
C MET A 1 -4.33 -21.22 11.59
N GLU A 2 -4.23 -22.25 12.43
CA GLU A 2 -3.01 -22.63 13.16
C GLU A 2 -1.76 -22.73 12.25
N SER A 3 -1.94 -23.09 10.97
CA SER A 3 -0.89 -23.12 9.94
C SER A 3 -0.22 -21.75 9.66
N LEU A 4 -0.82 -20.63 10.07
CA LEU A 4 -0.16 -19.31 10.01
C LEU A 4 0.96 -19.17 11.04
N GLN A 5 0.98 -20.01 12.08
CA GLN A 5 2.02 -20.03 13.09
C GLN A 5 3.09 -21.10 12.82
N ASP A 6 2.97 -21.83 11.71
CA ASP A 6 3.88 -22.92 11.35
C ASP A 6 5.34 -22.43 11.23
N PRO A 7 6.36 -23.16 11.72
CA PRO A 7 7.74 -22.75 11.56
C PRO A 7 8.18 -22.57 10.09
N ASP A 8 7.54 -23.26 9.14
CA ASP A 8 7.84 -23.14 7.71
C ASP A 8 7.10 -21.95 7.07
N LEU A 9 7.88 -21.00 6.56
CA LEU A 9 7.38 -19.81 5.85
C LEU A 9 6.55 -20.17 4.61
N ASN A 10 6.84 -21.29 3.94
CA ASN A 10 6.09 -21.73 2.78
C ASN A 10 4.67 -22.18 3.16
N VAL A 11 4.53 -22.82 4.33
CA VAL A 11 3.23 -23.24 4.86
C VAL A 11 2.40 -22.01 5.22
N ARG A 12 3.01 -21.00 5.87
CA ARG A 12 2.34 -19.72 6.15
C ARG A 12 1.88 -19.04 4.87
N ARG A 13 2.76 -18.92 3.88
CA ARG A 13 2.44 -18.31 2.58
C ARG A 13 1.30 -19.04 1.87
N ALA A 14 1.36 -20.37 1.80
CA ALA A 14 0.29 -21.17 1.17
C ALA A 14 -1.05 -20.99 1.89
N THR A 15 -1.02 -20.88 3.23
CA THR A 15 -2.21 -20.60 4.03
C THR A 15 -2.80 -19.24 3.72
N LEU A 16 -1.97 -18.20 3.61
CA LEU A 16 -2.40 -16.85 3.20
C LEU A 16 -2.99 -16.84 1.78
N VAL A 17 -2.35 -17.50 0.82
CA VAL A 17 -2.86 -17.58 -0.56
C VAL A 17 -4.20 -18.31 -0.62
N PHE A 18 -4.34 -19.41 0.13
CA PHE A 18 -5.63 -20.12 0.25
C PHE A 18 -6.71 -19.23 0.87
N PHE A 19 -6.37 -18.52 1.95
CA PHE A 19 -7.26 -17.56 2.59
C PHE A 19 -7.69 -16.45 1.63
N ASN A 20 -6.75 -15.87 0.89
CA ASN A 20 -7.03 -14.85 -0.12
C ASN A 20 -8.04 -15.35 -1.17
N SER A 21 -7.83 -16.59 -1.64
CA SER A 21 -8.76 -17.24 -2.57
C SER A 21 -10.16 -17.42 -1.96
N ALA A 22 -10.26 -17.77 -0.69
CA ALA A 22 -11.54 -17.89 0.00
C ALA A 22 -12.24 -16.53 0.15
N VAL A 23 -11.49 -15.47 0.48
CA VAL A 23 -12.00 -14.09 0.58
C VAL A 23 -12.55 -13.60 -0.76
N HIS A 24 -11.88 -13.88 -1.88
CA HIS A 24 -12.36 -13.50 -3.21
C HIS A 24 -13.61 -14.28 -3.63
N ASN A 25 -13.59 -15.61 -3.47
CA ASN A 25 -14.60 -16.47 -4.09
C ASN A 25 -15.85 -16.64 -3.23
N LYS A 26 -15.69 -16.72 -1.90
CA LYS A 26 -16.79 -16.96 -0.95
C LYS A 26 -16.57 -16.19 0.36
N PRO A 27 -16.63 -14.85 0.35
CA PRO A 27 -16.41 -14.03 1.54
C PRO A 27 -17.34 -14.40 2.70
N SER A 28 -18.57 -14.85 2.43
CA SER A 28 -19.53 -15.27 3.45
C SER A 28 -19.04 -16.41 4.34
N LEU A 29 -18.17 -17.30 3.84
CA LEU A 29 -17.59 -18.40 4.64
C LEU A 29 -16.49 -17.92 5.59
N VAL A 30 -15.96 -16.72 5.35
CA VAL A 30 -14.78 -16.20 6.05
C VAL A 30 -15.18 -15.19 7.13
N ARG A 31 -16.30 -14.48 6.94
CA ARG A 31 -16.74 -13.37 7.81
C ARG A 31 -16.74 -13.72 9.30
N ASP A 32 -17.30 -14.87 9.66
CA ASP A 32 -17.44 -15.29 11.06
C ASP A 32 -16.11 -15.73 11.70
N LEU A 33 -15.06 -15.90 10.90
CA LEU A 33 -13.73 -16.30 11.34
C LEU A 33 -12.74 -15.13 11.38
N LEU A 34 -13.13 -13.94 10.93
CA LEU A 34 -12.21 -12.81 10.78
C LEU A 34 -11.62 -12.35 12.11
N ASP A 35 -12.39 -12.39 13.21
CA ASP A 35 -11.90 -11.98 14.52
C ASP A 35 -10.69 -12.80 14.98
N ASP A 36 -10.66 -14.10 14.66
CA ASP A 36 -9.54 -14.99 14.99
C ASP A 36 -8.38 -14.87 13.97
N ILE A 37 -8.71 -14.53 12.72
CA ILE A 37 -7.75 -14.55 11.60
C ILE A 37 -6.97 -13.25 11.48
N LEU A 38 -7.65 -12.11 11.63
CA LEU A 38 -7.06 -10.78 11.42
C LEU A 38 -5.81 -10.56 12.27
N PRO A 39 -5.77 -10.91 13.58
CA PRO A 39 -4.56 -10.77 14.38
C PRO A 39 -3.36 -11.56 13.82
N LEU A 40 -3.61 -12.77 13.31
CA LEU A 40 -2.58 -13.62 12.71
C LEU A 40 -2.12 -13.07 11.36
N LEU A 41 -3.06 -12.61 10.54
CA LEU A 41 -2.76 -11.96 9.26
C LEU A 41 -1.88 -10.72 9.47
N TYR A 42 -2.27 -9.86 10.40
CA TYR A 42 -1.58 -8.63 10.77
C TYR A 42 -0.20 -8.87 11.38
N GLN A 43 0.02 -10.00 12.03
CA GLN A 43 1.35 -10.41 12.46
C GLN A 43 2.27 -10.70 11.27
N GLU A 44 1.74 -11.33 10.22
CA GLU A 44 2.51 -11.65 9.01
C GLU A 44 2.78 -10.42 8.12
N THR A 45 2.21 -9.25 8.40
CA THR A 45 2.58 -7.99 7.70
C THR A 45 3.86 -7.37 8.28
N LYS A 46 4.35 -7.83 9.44
CA LYS A 46 5.48 -7.19 10.13
C LYS A 46 6.81 -7.68 9.59
N ILE A 47 7.75 -6.75 9.43
CA ILE A 47 9.13 -7.06 9.06
C ILE A 47 9.80 -7.84 10.21
N ARG A 48 10.21 -9.07 9.92
CA ARG A 48 10.94 -9.95 10.83
C ARG A 48 12.44 -9.88 10.56
N ARG A 49 13.17 -9.17 11.42
CA ARG A 49 14.62 -8.95 11.24
C ARG A 49 15.44 -10.23 11.30
N ASP A 50 14.95 -11.23 12.02
CA ASP A 50 15.51 -12.58 12.08
C ASP A 50 15.47 -13.33 10.73
N LEU A 51 14.63 -12.91 9.80
CA LEU A 51 14.53 -13.45 8.44
C LEU A 51 15.30 -12.63 7.40
N ILE A 52 16.00 -11.58 7.82
CA ILE A 52 16.76 -10.70 6.93
C ILE A 52 18.25 -10.98 7.12
N ARG A 53 18.94 -11.32 6.03
CA ARG A 53 20.37 -11.61 6.02
C ARG A 53 21.08 -10.86 4.89
N GLU A 54 22.29 -10.40 5.16
CA GLU A 54 23.16 -9.85 4.12
C GLU A 54 24.03 -10.97 3.55
N VAL A 55 23.98 -11.14 2.24
CA VAL A 55 24.82 -12.09 1.50
C VAL A 55 25.90 -11.28 0.78
N GLU A 56 27.16 -11.55 1.13
CA GLU A 56 28.31 -10.94 0.44
C GLU A 56 28.54 -11.64 -0.90
N MET A 57 28.53 -10.86 -1.98
CA MET A 57 28.84 -11.26 -3.35
C MET A 57 30.12 -10.56 -3.79
N GLY A 58 31.24 -10.90 -3.12
CA GLY A 58 32.53 -10.24 -3.33
C GLY A 58 32.53 -8.80 -2.80
N PRO A 59 32.79 -7.76 -3.62
CA PRO A 59 32.74 -6.37 -3.17
C PRO A 59 31.31 -5.84 -3.01
N PHE A 60 30.29 -6.62 -3.36
CA PHE A 60 28.88 -6.25 -3.26
C PHE A 60 28.21 -6.96 -2.08
N ARG A 61 27.24 -6.28 -1.44
CA ARG A 61 26.36 -6.87 -0.44
C ARG A 61 24.94 -6.87 -0.96
N HIS A 62 24.25 -7.98 -0.81
CA HIS A 62 22.85 -8.14 -1.19
C HIS A 62 22.03 -8.56 0.02
N THR A 63 21.05 -7.74 0.39
CA THR A 63 20.10 -8.07 1.46
C THR A 63 19.05 -9.04 0.93
N VAL A 64 18.95 -10.20 1.56
CA VAL A 64 17.92 -11.22 1.31
C VAL A 64 16.94 -11.19 2.46
N ASP A 65 15.65 -11.02 2.15
CA ASP A 65 14.55 -11.06 3.11
C ASP A 65 13.72 -12.31 2.82
N ASP A 66 13.97 -13.38 3.57
CA ASP A 66 13.30 -14.67 3.40
C ASP A 66 11.81 -14.59 3.81
N GLY A 67 11.40 -13.54 4.54
CA GLY A 67 10.02 -13.28 4.94
C GLY A 67 9.20 -12.46 3.95
N LEU A 68 9.82 -11.90 2.89
CA LEU A 68 9.18 -10.94 1.99
C LEU A 68 7.94 -11.52 1.28
N ASP A 69 8.02 -12.75 0.78
CA ASP A 69 6.90 -13.36 0.04
C ASP A 69 5.68 -13.63 0.93
N VAL A 70 5.89 -13.93 2.21
CA VAL A 70 4.81 -14.08 3.19
C VAL A 70 4.16 -12.73 3.45
N ARG A 71 4.96 -11.67 3.62
CA ARG A 71 4.43 -10.30 3.80
C ARG A 71 3.61 -9.85 2.59
N LYS A 72 4.11 -10.10 1.37
CA LYS A 72 3.37 -9.80 0.13
C LYS A 72 2.00 -10.49 0.11
N ALA A 73 1.96 -11.79 0.41
CA ALA A 73 0.70 -12.53 0.49
C ALA A 73 -0.25 -11.96 1.58
N ALA A 74 0.29 -11.50 2.71
CA ALA A 74 -0.52 -10.88 3.76
C ALA A 74 -1.16 -9.56 3.31
N PHE A 75 -0.39 -8.68 2.65
CA PHE A 75 -0.93 -7.44 2.09
C PHE A 75 -1.93 -7.67 0.95
N GLU A 76 -1.73 -8.72 0.13
CA GLU A 76 -2.72 -9.15 -0.87
C GLU A 76 -4.03 -9.57 -0.20
N CYS A 77 -3.98 -10.34 0.89
CA CYS A 77 -5.19 -10.68 1.65
C CYS A 77 -5.88 -9.44 2.21
N MET A 78 -5.12 -8.48 2.75
CA MET A 78 -5.68 -7.23 3.25
C MET A 78 -6.40 -6.44 2.15
N TYR A 79 -5.82 -6.37 0.95
CA TYR A 79 -6.43 -5.72 -0.19
C TYR A 79 -7.78 -6.37 -0.54
N SER A 80 -7.85 -7.70 -0.59
CA SER A 80 -9.08 -8.43 -0.89
C SER A 80 -10.15 -8.30 0.20
N LEU A 81 -9.72 -8.25 1.47
CA LEU A 81 -10.61 -8.00 2.60
C LEU A 81 -11.22 -6.60 2.56
N LEU A 82 -10.46 -5.60 2.12
CA LEU A 82 -10.95 -4.23 1.90
C LEU A 82 -12.07 -4.19 0.85
N GLU A 83 -12.05 -5.07 -0.17
CA GLU A 83 -13.11 -5.16 -1.18
C GLU A 83 -14.35 -5.92 -0.68
N SER A 84 -14.14 -7.07 -0.04
CA SER A 84 -15.21 -8.06 0.19
C SER A 84 -15.80 -8.06 1.59
N CYS A 85 -15.05 -7.56 2.57
CA CYS A 85 -15.33 -7.70 4.01
C CYS A 85 -15.09 -6.42 4.82
N LEU A 86 -15.19 -5.23 4.19
CA LEU A 86 -14.93 -3.95 4.86
C LEU A 86 -15.70 -3.77 6.18
N GLY A 87 -16.97 -4.20 6.22
CA GLY A 87 -17.83 -4.03 7.40
C GLY A 87 -17.40 -4.84 8.63
N GLN A 88 -16.47 -5.79 8.47
CA GLN A 88 -15.92 -6.60 9.56
C GLN A 88 -14.55 -6.11 10.03
N LEU A 89 -13.97 -5.09 9.38
CA LEU A 89 -12.61 -4.64 9.68
C LEU A 89 -12.62 -3.51 10.71
N ASP A 90 -11.74 -3.59 11.70
CA ASP A 90 -11.31 -2.40 12.44
C ASP A 90 -10.43 -1.55 11.52
N ILE A 91 -11.00 -0.46 10.99
CA ILE A 91 -10.30 0.46 10.07
C ILE A 91 -9.09 1.11 10.74
N CYS A 92 -9.13 1.35 12.05
CA CYS A 92 -8.01 1.92 12.79
C CYS A 92 -6.86 0.91 12.89
N GLU A 93 -7.15 -0.36 13.16
CA GLU A 93 -6.11 -1.38 13.16
C GLU A 93 -5.56 -1.58 11.74
N PHE A 94 -6.43 -1.73 10.75
CA PHE A 94 -6.07 -1.88 9.34
C PHE A 94 -5.14 -0.76 8.85
N LEU A 95 -5.43 0.50 9.22
CA LEU A 95 -4.61 1.65 8.86
C LEU A 95 -3.22 1.64 9.51
N ASN A 96 -3.01 0.96 10.65
CA ASN A 96 -1.67 0.79 11.21
C ASN A 96 -0.79 -0.04 10.25
N HIS A 97 -1.35 -1.15 9.75
CA HIS A 97 -0.65 -2.05 8.84
C HIS A 97 -0.44 -1.42 7.46
N VAL A 98 -1.39 -0.60 6.99
CA VAL A 98 -1.21 0.23 5.78
C VAL A 98 -0.07 1.23 5.97
N GLU A 99 0.01 1.90 7.13
CA GLU A 99 1.11 2.85 7.39
C GLU A 99 2.49 2.16 7.31
N ASP A 100 2.62 0.96 7.85
CA ASP A 100 3.84 0.16 7.77
C ASP A 100 4.15 -0.27 6.32
N GLY A 101 3.13 -0.69 5.55
CA GLY A 101 3.26 -1.09 4.15
C GLY A 101 3.77 0.03 3.22
N LEU A 102 3.47 1.30 3.55
CA LEU A 102 3.96 2.47 2.78
C LEU A 102 5.49 2.64 2.84
N LYS A 103 6.14 2.00 3.83
CA LYS A 103 7.57 2.08 4.13
C LYS A 103 8.33 0.78 3.78
N ASP A 104 7.64 -0.26 3.32
CA ASP A 104 8.20 -1.60 3.08
C ASP A 104 8.81 -1.73 1.65
N HIS A 105 8.99 -2.96 1.18
CA HIS A 105 9.51 -3.31 -0.14
C HIS A 105 8.66 -2.73 -1.28
N TYR A 106 9.29 -2.54 -2.44
CA TYR A 106 8.68 -1.98 -3.66
C TYR A 106 7.28 -2.53 -3.96
N ASP A 107 7.15 -3.86 -4.05
CA ASP A 107 5.87 -4.52 -4.39
C ASP A 107 4.77 -4.25 -3.34
N ILE A 108 5.14 -4.27 -2.06
CA ILE A 108 4.20 -4.01 -0.95
C ILE A 108 3.76 -2.56 -1.00
N ARG A 109 4.68 -1.61 -1.22
CA ARG A 109 4.35 -0.19 -1.36
C ARG A 109 3.40 0.08 -2.50
N MET A 110 3.64 -0.56 -3.66
CA MET A 110 2.75 -0.44 -4.82
C MET A 110 1.31 -0.84 -4.48
N LEU A 111 1.13 -1.99 -3.82
CA LEU A 111 -0.20 -2.44 -3.39
C LEU A 111 -0.80 -1.53 -2.31
N THR A 112 0.03 -1.08 -1.36
CA THR A 112 -0.40 -0.22 -0.26
C THR A 112 -0.87 1.16 -0.74
N PHE A 113 -0.26 1.73 -1.79
CA PHE A 113 -0.74 2.96 -2.40
C PHE A 113 -2.15 2.79 -3.00
N ILE A 114 -2.43 1.64 -3.62
CA ILE A 114 -3.77 1.33 -4.15
C ILE A 114 -4.76 1.19 -2.99
N MET A 115 -4.40 0.45 -1.94
CA MET A 115 -5.24 0.33 -0.73
C MET A 115 -5.55 1.69 -0.12
N LEU A 116 -4.55 2.57 0.00
CA LEU A 116 -4.70 3.90 0.56
C LEU A 116 -5.64 4.78 -0.29
N ALA A 117 -5.52 4.72 -1.62
CA ALA A 117 -6.42 5.43 -2.52
C ALA A 117 -7.88 4.96 -2.36
N ARG A 118 -8.11 3.66 -2.16
CA ARG A 118 -9.44 3.11 -1.89
C ARG A 118 -9.95 3.45 -0.50
N LEU A 119 -9.10 3.44 0.52
CA LEU A 119 -9.48 3.84 1.87
C LEU A 119 -9.88 5.31 1.93
N ALA A 120 -9.24 6.16 1.11
CA ALA A 120 -9.60 7.58 1.02
C ALA A 120 -11.06 7.79 0.57
N THR A 121 -11.58 6.93 -0.31
CA THR A 121 -12.97 6.99 -0.78
C THR A 121 -13.94 6.23 0.13
N LEU A 122 -13.54 5.06 0.64
CA LEU A 122 -14.41 4.19 1.44
C LEU A 122 -14.53 4.64 2.91
N CYS A 123 -13.45 5.17 3.49
CA CYS A 123 -13.34 5.49 4.91
C CYS A 123 -12.62 6.84 5.13
N PRO A 124 -13.18 7.97 4.64
CA PRO A 124 -12.48 9.26 4.65
C PRO A 124 -12.18 9.78 6.07
N VAL A 125 -13.05 9.50 7.05
CA VAL A 125 -12.90 10.02 8.42
C VAL A 125 -11.70 9.41 9.16
N PRO A 126 -11.55 8.07 9.26
CA PRO A 126 -10.35 7.47 9.85
C PRO A 126 -9.05 7.84 9.11
N VAL A 127 -9.11 7.96 7.78
CA VAL A 127 -7.95 8.38 6.98
C VAL A 127 -7.54 9.82 7.29
N LEU A 128 -8.51 10.75 7.36
CA LEU A 128 -8.26 12.15 7.72
C LEU A 128 -7.59 12.27 9.09
N GLN A 129 -8.02 11.48 10.08
CA GLN A 129 -7.43 11.48 11.43
C GLN A 129 -5.95 11.04 11.45
N ARG A 130 -5.47 10.37 10.40
CA ARG A 130 -4.10 9.86 10.29
C ARG A 130 -3.30 10.46 9.14
N VAL A 131 -3.84 11.49 8.49
CA VAL A 131 -3.27 12.09 7.29
C VAL A 131 -1.79 12.45 7.50
N ASP A 132 -1.43 12.94 8.68
CA ASP A 132 -0.07 13.38 8.95
C ASP A 132 0.96 12.24 8.88
N ARG A 133 0.56 11.02 9.28
CA ARG A 133 1.43 9.84 9.23
C ARG A 133 1.46 9.21 7.84
N LEU A 134 0.39 9.36 7.06
CA LEU A 134 0.24 8.79 5.73
C LEU A 134 0.94 9.62 4.65
N VAL A 135 0.97 10.94 4.82
CA VAL A 135 1.59 11.87 3.85
C VAL A 135 3.10 11.75 3.82
N GLU A 136 3.76 11.55 4.96
CA GLU A 136 5.22 11.58 5.02
C GLU A 136 5.89 10.46 4.19
N PRO A 137 5.44 9.18 4.24
CA PRO A 137 5.92 8.14 3.33
C PRO A 137 5.66 8.46 1.85
N LEU A 138 4.52 9.06 1.51
CA LEU A 138 4.21 9.47 0.15
C LEU A 138 5.17 10.57 -0.32
N ARG A 139 5.41 11.60 0.50
CA ARG A 139 6.38 12.66 0.24
C ARG A 139 7.77 12.09 0.00
N ALA A 140 8.25 11.20 0.87
CA ALA A 140 9.55 10.56 0.72
C ALA A 140 9.65 9.78 -0.60
N THR A 141 8.57 9.08 -0.99
CA THR A 141 8.48 8.37 -2.27
C THR A 141 8.62 9.32 -3.47
N CYS A 142 7.84 10.40 -3.47
CA CYS A 142 7.77 11.35 -4.58
C CYS A 142 9.07 12.14 -4.77
N THR A 143 9.76 12.44 -3.66
CA THR A 143 10.98 13.25 -3.66
C THR A 143 12.27 12.44 -3.76
N ALA A 144 12.21 11.12 -3.57
CA ALA A 144 13.37 10.26 -3.68
C ALA A 144 14.01 10.34 -5.08
N LYS A 145 15.35 10.44 -5.08
CA LYS A 145 16.19 10.51 -6.27
C LYS A 145 17.03 9.24 -6.36
N VAL A 146 17.07 8.66 -7.55
CA VAL A 146 17.93 7.52 -7.88
C VAL A 146 19.37 8.02 -8.06
N LYS A 147 20.37 7.23 -7.65
CA LYS A 147 21.78 7.62 -7.71
C LYS A 147 22.25 7.77 -9.16
N ALA A 148 23.09 8.77 -9.42
CA ALA A 148 23.73 8.94 -10.72
C ALA A 148 24.70 7.77 -10.96
N GLY A 149 24.32 6.82 -11.82
CA GLY A 149 25.06 5.57 -12.05
C GLY A 149 24.24 4.29 -11.83
N SER A 150 23.03 4.41 -11.28
CA SER A 150 22.07 3.32 -11.23
C SER A 150 21.70 2.79 -12.62
N VAL A 151 21.34 1.52 -12.69
CA VAL A 151 20.88 0.91 -13.95
C VAL A 151 19.51 1.46 -14.33
N LYS A 152 19.20 1.48 -15.65
CA LYS A 152 17.93 2.02 -16.18
C LYS A 152 16.69 1.47 -15.47
N GLN A 153 16.69 0.19 -15.11
CA GLN A 153 15.60 -0.46 -14.40
C GLN A 153 15.30 0.16 -13.03
N GLU A 154 16.29 0.69 -12.32
CA GLU A 154 16.07 1.37 -11.03
C GLU A 154 15.38 2.73 -11.22
N PHE A 155 15.69 3.44 -12.30
CA PHE A 155 14.99 4.66 -12.66
C PHE A 155 13.53 4.40 -13.04
N GLU A 156 13.27 3.36 -13.84
CA GLU A 156 11.92 2.95 -14.23
C GLU A 156 11.08 2.55 -13.00
N LYS A 157 11.62 1.72 -12.11
CA LYS A 157 10.95 1.37 -10.83
C LYS A 157 10.62 2.61 -10.01
N GLN A 158 11.57 3.55 -9.88
CA GLN A 158 11.30 4.75 -9.10
C GLN A 158 10.23 5.65 -9.74
N ASP A 159 10.19 5.75 -11.07
CA ASP A 159 9.15 6.51 -11.78
C ASP A 159 7.77 5.90 -11.61
N GLU A 160 7.65 4.57 -11.72
CA GLU A 160 6.42 3.83 -11.44
C GLU A 160 5.93 4.07 -10.01
N LEU A 161 6.84 3.98 -9.03
CA LEU A 161 6.55 4.20 -7.62
C LEU A 161 6.06 5.62 -7.36
N LYS A 162 6.70 6.62 -7.97
CA LYS A 162 6.29 8.03 -7.88
C LYS A 162 4.89 8.24 -8.44
N ARG A 163 4.60 7.68 -9.61
CA ARG A 163 3.27 7.78 -10.24
C ARG A 163 2.19 7.12 -9.39
N SER A 164 2.47 5.95 -8.82
CA SER A 164 1.53 5.25 -7.92
C SER A 164 1.29 6.03 -6.63
N ALA A 165 2.34 6.53 -5.98
CA ALA A 165 2.21 7.39 -4.81
C ALA A 165 1.40 8.66 -5.10
N MET A 166 1.62 9.31 -6.26
CA MET A 166 0.85 10.49 -6.65
C MET A 166 -0.64 10.21 -6.88
N ARG A 167 -1.01 9.00 -7.34
CA ARG A 167 -2.42 8.58 -7.39
C ARG A 167 -3.03 8.50 -5.99
N ALA A 168 -2.29 7.94 -5.03
CA ALA A 168 -2.74 7.91 -3.63
C ALA A 168 -2.88 9.33 -3.04
N VAL A 169 -1.94 10.23 -3.34
CA VAL A 169 -2.02 11.65 -2.94
C VAL A 169 -3.24 12.34 -3.55
N ALA A 170 -3.49 12.13 -4.84
CA ALA A 170 -4.66 12.68 -5.52
C ALA A 170 -5.96 12.18 -4.88
N ALA A 171 -6.04 10.89 -4.54
CA ALA A 171 -7.18 10.31 -3.83
C ALA A 171 -7.36 10.92 -2.43
N LEU A 172 -6.28 11.09 -1.65
CA LEU A 172 -6.34 11.74 -0.34
C LEU A 172 -6.86 13.17 -0.43
N LEU A 173 -6.46 13.93 -1.45
CA LEU A 173 -6.90 15.30 -1.67
C LEU A 173 -8.39 15.42 -2.06
N THR A 174 -9.06 14.31 -2.40
CA THR A 174 -10.52 14.29 -2.58
C THR A 174 -11.28 14.37 -1.26
N ILE A 175 -10.64 14.00 -0.13
CA ILE A 175 -11.23 14.08 1.20
C ILE A 175 -11.27 15.56 1.63
N PRO A 176 -12.45 16.10 2.00
CA PRO A 176 -12.53 17.43 2.57
C PRO A 176 -11.62 17.57 3.79
N GLU A 177 -11.08 18.76 4.04
CA GLU A 177 -10.15 19.05 5.15
C GLU A 177 -8.72 18.50 5.02
N VAL A 178 -8.44 17.48 4.20
CA VAL A 178 -7.07 16.96 4.02
C VAL A 178 -6.12 18.07 3.53
N GLY A 179 -6.57 18.91 2.59
CA GLY A 179 -5.79 20.05 2.10
C GLY A 179 -5.54 21.15 3.14
N LYS A 180 -6.23 21.14 4.29
CA LYS A 180 -6.00 22.07 5.40
C LYS A 180 -4.95 21.58 6.38
N SER A 181 -4.59 20.28 6.35
CA SER A 181 -3.47 19.81 7.17
C SER A 181 -2.19 20.52 6.71
N PRO A 182 -1.38 21.08 7.64
CA PRO A 182 -0.14 21.76 7.32
C PRO A 182 0.80 20.90 6.48
N ILE A 183 0.94 19.61 6.82
CA ILE A 183 1.85 18.72 6.10
C ILE A 183 1.40 18.49 4.65
N MET A 184 0.09 18.38 4.42
CA MET A 184 -0.45 18.19 3.08
C MET A 184 -0.39 19.48 2.27
N ALA A 185 -0.63 20.63 2.89
CA ALA A 185 -0.49 21.94 2.26
C ALA A 185 0.96 22.18 1.81
N ASP A 186 1.92 21.90 2.70
CA ASP A 186 3.35 21.99 2.40
C ASP A 186 3.75 21.01 1.29
N PHE A 187 3.22 19.79 1.31
CA PHE A 187 3.50 18.82 0.26
C PHE A 187 2.90 19.24 -1.08
N SER A 188 1.68 19.76 -1.09
CA SER A 188 1.03 20.27 -2.29
C SER A 188 1.79 21.45 -2.88
N SER A 189 2.31 22.35 -2.04
CA SER A 189 3.17 23.45 -2.46
C SER A 189 4.48 22.93 -3.09
N GLN A 190 5.09 21.91 -2.45
CA GLN A 190 6.29 21.26 -2.98
C GLN A 190 6.06 20.61 -4.35
N ILE A 191 4.93 19.91 -4.53
CA ILE A 191 4.54 19.30 -5.82
C ILE A 191 4.41 20.40 -6.89
N ARG A 192 3.73 21.51 -6.59
CA ARG A 192 3.54 22.62 -7.54
C ARG A 192 4.84 23.35 -7.87
N SER A 193 5.76 23.45 -6.93
CA SER A 193 7.06 24.10 -7.13
C SER A 193 8.03 23.29 -7.99
N ASN A 194 7.79 21.98 -8.13
CA ASN A 194 8.63 21.08 -8.92
C ASN A 194 7.94 20.78 -10.27
N PRO A 195 8.46 21.26 -11.42
CA PRO A 195 7.83 21.07 -12.72
C PRO A 195 7.55 19.61 -13.08
N ASP A 196 8.45 18.69 -12.75
CA ASP A 196 8.30 17.27 -13.05
C ASP A 196 7.17 16.64 -12.22
N LEU A 197 7.06 17.02 -10.94
CA LEU A 197 5.99 16.52 -10.07
C LEU A 197 4.65 17.17 -10.39
N ALA A 198 4.63 18.47 -10.74
CA ALA A 198 3.42 19.17 -11.13
C ALA A 198 2.82 18.57 -12.41
N THR A 199 3.64 18.36 -13.45
CA THR A 199 3.19 17.75 -14.70
C THR A 199 2.68 16.32 -14.51
N LEU A 200 3.36 15.52 -13.67
CA LEU A 200 2.91 14.17 -13.29
C LEU A 200 1.59 14.20 -12.52
N PHE A 201 1.42 15.15 -11.60
CA PHE A 201 0.21 15.26 -10.80
C PHE A 201 -0.98 15.70 -11.65
N GLU A 202 -0.79 16.66 -12.55
CA GLU A 202 -1.82 17.10 -13.50
C GLU A 202 -2.27 15.99 -14.45
N SER A 203 -1.35 15.15 -14.94
CA SER A 203 -1.72 14.02 -15.80
C SER A 203 -2.57 13.00 -15.05
N ILE A 204 -2.20 12.67 -13.81
CA ILE A 204 -2.96 11.75 -12.95
C ILE A 204 -4.37 12.28 -12.65
N GLN A 205 -4.51 13.58 -12.40
CA GLN A 205 -5.83 14.19 -12.16
C GLN A 205 -6.73 14.11 -13.39
N LYS A 206 -6.18 14.30 -14.60
CA LYS A 206 -6.92 14.15 -15.86
C LYS A 206 -7.34 12.70 -16.09
N ASP A 207 -6.46 11.73 -15.84
CA ASP A 207 -6.76 10.30 -15.98
C ASP A 207 -7.86 9.85 -14.99
N SER A 208 -7.87 10.42 -13.79
CA SER A 208 -8.89 10.10 -12.78
C SER A 208 -10.25 10.67 -13.16
N ALA A 209 -10.28 11.89 -13.73
CA ALA A 209 -11.50 12.53 -14.20
C ALA A 209 -12.11 11.81 -15.42
N SER A 210 -11.27 11.28 -16.33
CA SER A 210 -11.75 10.50 -17.48
C SER A 210 -12.30 9.13 -17.07
N ALA A 211 -11.68 8.46 -16.09
CA ALA A 211 -12.18 7.20 -15.54
C ALA A 211 -13.59 7.37 -14.93
N LEU A 212 -13.80 8.41 -14.12
CA LEU A 212 -15.11 8.73 -13.51
C LEU A 212 -16.21 9.03 -14.54
N SER A 213 -15.84 9.66 -15.66
CA SER A 213 -16.79 9.95 -16.75
C SER A 213 -17.22 8.71 -17.54
N THR A 214 -16.36 7.69 -17.59
CA THR A 214 -16.64 6.44 -18.33
C THR A 214 -17.51 5.50 -17.49
N ASP A 215 -17.23 5.38 -16.18
CA ASP A 215 -18.06 4.60 -15.23
C ASP A 215 -19.50 5.15 -15.13
N SER A 216 -19.67 6.47 -15.25
CA SER A 216 -21.01 7.11 -15.21
C SER A 216 -21.85 6.81 -16.46
N MET A 217 -21.21 6.52 -17.60
CA MET A 217 -21.89 6.16 -18.85
C MET A 217 -22.26 4.67 -18.93
N GLU A 218 -21.54 3.78 -18.23
CA GLU A 218 -21.90 2.34 -18.18
C GLU A 218 -23.00 2.02 -17.15
N LEU A 219 -23.26 2.93 -16.20
CA LEU A 219 -24.31 2.80 -15.18
C LEU A 219 -25.63 3.53 -15.52
N SER A 220 -25.75 4.12 -16.73
CA SER A 220 -26.93 4.86 -17.21
C SER A 220 -27.75 4.10 -18.24
#